data_AF-A0AA96Q154-F1
#
_entry.id   AF-A0AA96Q154-F1
#
_cell.length_a   1.000
_cell.length_b   1.000
_cell.length_c   1.000
_cell.angle_alpha   90.00
_cell.angle_beta   90.00
_cell.angle_gamma   90.00
#
_symmetry.space_group_name_H-M   'P 1'
#
loop_
_entity.id
_entity.type
_entity.pdbx_description
1 polymer ?
#
loop_
_entity_poly.entity_id
_entity_poly.type
_entity_poly.pdbx_seq_one_letter_code
_entity_poly.pdbx_strand_id
1 'polypeptide(L)'
;MQQAVPEVLARCEARMGLHANEWRIRDMKTRWGTCNIRERRIWLSLHLAKYPPQCLEGVITHELVHLLERGHNKRFYHFMDLFYPDWRTVKKMLAERKRLTLQ
;
A
#
# COMPACT_ATOMS: atom_id res chain seq x y z
N MET A 1 12.47 0.20 -7.03
CA MET A 1 11.39 0.59 -6.09
C MET A 1 11.42 2.07 -5.72
N GLN A 2 12.52 2.61 -5.17
CA GLN A 2 12.56 4.02 -4.72
C GLN A 2 12.22 5.05 -5.82
N GLN A 3 12.62 4.80 -7.06
CA GLN A 3 12.25 5.64 -8.21
C GLN A 3 10.78 5.50 -8.63
N ALA A 4 10.15 4.35 -8.36
CA ALA A 4 8.77 4.07 -8.77
C ALA A 4 7.74 4.59 -7.76
N VAL A 5 8.07 4.68 -6.47
CA VAL A 5 7.13 5.12 -5.42
C VAL A 5 6.54 6.51 -5.70
N PRO A 6 7.33 7.56 -6.05
CA PRO A 6 6.77 8.89 -6.32
C PRO A 6 5.70 8.89 -7.41
N GLU A 7 5.97 8.21 -8.53
CA GLU A 7 5.05 8.15 -9.68
C GLU A 7 3.77 7.37 -9.34
N VAL A 8 3.91 6.19 -8.72
CA VAL A 8 2.77 5.35 -8.34
C VAL A 8 1.92 6.03 -7.27
N LEU A 9 2.57 6.68 -6.29
CA LEU A 9 1.88 7.45 -5.26
C LEU A 9 1.10 8.60 -5.88
N ALA A 10 1.73 9.43 -6.71
CA ALA A 10 1.06 10.56 -7.36
C ALA A 10 -0.17 10.13 -8.18
N ARG A 11 -0.06 9.01 -8.91
CA ARG A 11 -1.20 8.44 -9.65
C ARG A 11 -2.33 7.99 -8.71
N CYS A 12 -2.01 7.34 -7.60
CA CYS A 12 -3.01 6.92 -6.62
C CYS A 12 -3.68 8.13 -5.96
N GLU A 13 -2.90 9.10 -5.52
CA GLU A 13 -3.40 10.33 -4.91
C GLU A 13 -4.34 11.09 -5.84
N ALA A 14 -3.95 11.27 -7.11
CA ALA A 14 -4.80 11.90 -8.12
C ALA A 14 -6.10 11.11 -8.38
N ARG A 15 -6.03 9.77 -8.48
CA ARG A 15 -7.21 8.92 -8.65
C ARG A 15 -8.17 9.00 -7.46
N MET A 16 -7.65 9.12 -6.25
CA MET A 16 -8.43 9.02 -5.02
C MET A 16 -8.85 10.38 -4.44
N GLY A 17 -8.24 11.48 -4.88
CA GLY A 17 -8.40 12.79 -4.25
C GLY A 17 -7.87 12.82 -2.81
N LEU A 18 -6.87 11.98 -2.50
CA LEU A 18 -6.26 11.86 -1.17
C LEU A 18 -4.78 12.18 -1.28
N HIS A 19 -4.20 12.67 -0.19
CA HIS A 19 -2.77 13.02 -0.14
C HIS A 19 -2.11 12.55 1.15
N ALA A 20 -0.91 12.01 1.03
CA ALA A 20 0.02 11.79 2.13
C ALA A 20 0.98 12.98 2.25
N ASN A 21 1.24 13.42 3.48
CA ASN A 21 2.19 14.50 3.75
C ASN A 21 3.65 14.03 3.65
N GLU A 22 3.88 12.75 3.91
CA GLU A 22 5.22 12.15 3.90
C GLU A 22 5.12 10.67 3.52
N TRP A 23 6.11 10.18 2.77
CA TRP A 23 6.29 8.75 2.59
C TRP A 23 7.75 8.33 2.81
N ARG A 24 7.95 7.07 3.25
CA ARG A 24 9.28 6.46 3.38
C ARG A 24 9.26 5.00 2.99
N ILE A 25 10.40 4.50 2.52
CA ILE A 25 10.66 3.06 2.40
C ILE A 25 11.40 2.60 3.65
N ARG A 26 10.97 1.49 4.25
CA ARG A 26 11.55 0.91 5.47
C ARG A 26 11.74 -0.60 5.33
N ASP A 27 12.71 -1.16 6.03
CA ASP A 27 12.81 -2.62 6.19
C ASP A 27 11.74 -3.11 7.18
N MET A 28 10.58 -3.54 6.66
CA MET A 28 9.45 -3.98 7.48
C MET A 28 9.22 -5.48 7.31
N LYS A 29 9.47 -6.24 8.38
CA LYS A 29 9.41 -7.72 8.39
C LYS A 29 8.03 -8.34 8.59
N THR A 30 7.05 -7.56 9.03
CA THR A 30 5.69 -8.07 9.38
C THR A 30 4.56 -7.41 8.61
N ARG A 31 4.81 -6.27 7.96
CA ARG A 31 3.80 -5.49 7.23
C ARG A 31 4.34 -5.05 5.86
N TRP A 32 3.42 -4.82 4.92
CA TRP A 32 3.72 -4.32 3.58
C TRP A 32 3.67 -2.80 3.50
N GLY A 33 2.80 -2.18 4.30
CA GLY A 33 2.73 -0.73 4.51
C GLY A 33 2.21 -0.40 5.91
N THR A 34 2.18 0.90 6.23
CA THR A 34 1.45 1.44 7.38
C THR A 34 1.15 2.92 7.15
N CYS A 35 0.01 3.37 7.66
CA CYS A 35 -0.41 4.77 7.64
C CYS A 35 -0.54 5.34 9.06
N ASN A 36 0.09 6.48 9.31
CA ASN A 36 -0.26 7.34 10.45
C ASN A 36 -1.30 8.35 9.97
N ILE A 37 -2.55 8.16 10.38
CA ILE A 37 -3.70 8.95 9.91
C ILE A 37 -3.57 10.42 10.33
N ARG A 38 -3.20 10.68 11.60
CA ARG A 38 -3.09 12.05 12.15
C ARG A 38 -2.07 12.88 11.38
N GLU A 39 -0.93 12.27 11.08
CA GLU A 39 0.18 12.94 10.39
C GLU A 39 0.10 12.77 8.86
N ARG A 40 -0.86 11.98 8.36
CA ARG A 40 -1.01 11.55 6.97
C ARG A 40 0.30 11.00 6.38
N ARG A 41 1.00 10.13 7.13
CA ARG A 41 2.31 9.58 6.73
C ARG A 41 2.21 8.11 6.36
N ILE A 42 2.81 7.74 5.23
CA ILE A 42 2.79 6.37 4.72
C ILE A 42 4.19 5.77 4.71
N TRP A 43 4.38 4.61 5.34
CA TRP A 43 5.62 3.85 5.19
C TRP A 43 5.36 2.59 4.38
N LEU A 44 6.28 2.27 3.48
CA LEU A 44 6.21 1.12 2.59
C LEU A 44 7.38 0.18 2.86
N SER A 45 7.11 -1.12 2.82
CA SER A 45 8.13 -2.15 3.00
C SER A 45 9.02 -2.26 1.78
N LEU A 46 10.35 -2.22 1.96
CA LEU A 46 11.32 -2.44 0.87
C LEU A 46 11.16 -3.81 0.20
N HIS A 47 10.56 -4.77 0.90
CA HIS A 47 10.33 -6.12 0.38
C HIS A 47 9.31 -6.15 -0.77
N LEU A 48 8.51 -5.09 -0.95
CA LEU A 48 7.63 -4.93 -2.13
C LEU A 48 8.42 -4.90 -3.44
N ALA A 49 9.71 -4.56 -3.41
CA ALA A 49 10.59 -4.58 -4.58
C ALA A 49 10.72 -5.97 -5.23
N LYS A 50 10.36 -7.04 -4.52
CA LYS A 50 10.42 -8.44 -4.98
C LYS A 50 9.12 -8.93 -5.63
N TYR A 51 8.09 -8.08 -5.67
CA TYR A 51 6.77 -8.42 -6.16
C TYR A 51 6.44 -7.60 -7.41
N PRO A 52 5.47 -8.06 -8.23
CA PRO A 52 5.03 -7.32 -9.39
C PRO A 52 4.61 -5.87 -9.06
N PRO A 53 4.76 -4.90 -9.98
CA PRO A 53 4.45 -3.50 -9.74
C PRO A 53 3.03 -3.24 -9.20
N GLN A 54 2.03 -4.04 -9.61
CA GLN A 54 0.67 -3.92 -9.09
C GLN A 54 0.57 -4.07 -7.56
N CYS A 55 1.48 -4.81 -6.93
CA CYS A 55 1.50 -4.95 -5.48
C CYS A 55 1.85 -3.63 -4.77
N LEU A 56 2.75 -2.83 -5.37
CA LEU A 56 3.08 -1.51 -4.84
C LEU A 56 1.87 -0.58 -4.91
N GLU A 57 1.17 -0.56 -6.04
CA GLU A 57 -0.03 0.27 -6.22
C GLU A 57 -1.17 -0.13 -5.28
N GLY A 58 -1.40 -1.45 -5.13
CA GLY A 58 -2.42 -1.96 -4.22
C GLY A 58 -2.11 -1.64 -2.74
N VAL A 59 -0.85 -1.70 -2.32
CA VAL A 59 -0.46 -1.32 -0.95
C VAL A 59 -0.55 0.19 -0.73
N ILE A 60 -0.09 1.01 -1.69
CA ILE A 60 -0.24 2.47 -1.59
C ILE A 60 -1.72 2.85 -1.49
N THR A 61 -2.58 2.26 -2.33
CA THR A 61 -4.03 2.48 -2.27
C THR A 61 -4.59 2.10 -0.91
N HIS A 62 -4.18 0.94 -0.36
CA HIS A 62 -4.57 0.50 0.99
C HIS A 62 -4.21 1.53 2.07
N GLU A 63 -2.97 2.02 2.06
CA GLU A 63 -2.52 3.00 3.06
C GLU A 63 -3.18 4.37 2.91
N LEU A 64 -3.55 4.77 1.69
CA LEU A 64 -4.34 5.98 1.44
C LEU A 64 -5.79 5.82 1.91
N VAL A 65 -6.41 4.64 1.72
CA VAL A 65 -7.77 4.37 2.23
C VAL A 65 -7.84 4.51 3.75
N HIS A 66 -6.74 4.25 4.47
CA HIS A 66 -6.68 4.50 5.91
C HIS A 66 -6.90 5.96 6.32
N LEU A 67 -6.73 6.93 5.41
CA LEU A 67 -7.10 8.33 5.65
C LEU A 67 -8.62 8.55 5.67
N LEU A 68 -9.39 7.66 5.04
CA LEU A 68 -10.86 7.70 5.01
C LEU A 68 -11.48 6.77 6.07
N GLU A 69 -10.85 5.62 6.33
CA GLU A 69 -11.38 4.60 7.22
C GLU A 69 -10.25 3.86 7.96
N ARG A 70 -10.24 3.97 9.30
CA ARG A 70 -9.16 3.43 10.14
C ARG A 70 -9.16 1.90 10.17
N GLY A 71 -10.32 1.27 10.25
CA GLY A 71 -10.41 -0.18 10.42
C GLY A 71 -10.66 -0.92 9.10
N HIS A 72 -10.26 -2.19 8.99
CA HIS A 72 -10.57 -3.03 7.83
C HIS A 72 -12.02 -3.57 7.87
N ASN A 73 -12.99 -2.67 7.96
CA ASN A 73 -14.42 -3.00 8.01
C ASN A 73 -15.07 -2.94 6.61
N LYS A 74 -16.41 -3.08 6.54
CA LYS A 74 -17.16 -3.04 5.27
C LYS A 74 -16.91 -1.75 4.47
N ARG A 75 -16.79 -0.60 5.15
CA ARG A 75 -16.53 0.70 4.51
C ARG A 75 -15.13 0.77 3.91
N PHE A 76 -14.13 0.21 4.60
CA PHE A 76 -12.78 0.09 4.05
C PHE A 76 -12.76 -0.74 2.76
N TYR A 77 -13.39 -1.92 2.78
CA TYR A 77 -13.43 -2.77 1.59
C TYR A 77 -14.24 -2.16 0.45
N HIS A 78 -15.29 -1.41 0.76
CA HIS A 78 -16.00 -0.61 -0.25
C HIS A 78 -15.07 0.40 -0.94
N PHE A 79 -14.23 1.13 -0.20
CA PHE A 79 -13.24 2.03 -0.81
C PHE A 79 -12.16 1.29 -1.60
N MET A 80 -11.72 0.11 -1.14
CA MET A 80 -10.79 -0.72 -1.91
C MET A 80 -11.41 -1.20 -3.23
N ASP A 81 -12.67 -1.66 -3.20
CA ASP A 81 -13.40 -2.07 -4.40
C ASP A 81 -13.58 -0.88 -5.37
N LEU A 82 -13.78 0.34 -4.85
CA LEU A 82 -13.92 1.56 -5.65
C LEU A 82 -12.59 1.99 -6.30
N PHE A 83 -11.51 2.07 -5.52
CA PHE A 83 -10.25 2.66 -5.98
C PHE A 83 -9.28 1.66 -6.62
N TYR A 84 -9.39 0.37 -6.26
CA TYR A 84 -8.50 -0.66 -6.79
C TYR A 84 -9.20 -2.04 -6.80
N PRO A 85 -10.13 -2.28 -7.74
CA PRO A 85 -10.96 -3.50 -7.78
C PRO A 85 -10.18 -4.82 -7.68
N ASP A 86 -8.95 -4.87 -8.21
CA ASP A 86 -8.08 -6.05 -8.20
C ASP A 86 -7.33 -6.28 -6.88
N TRP A 87 -7.66 -5.57 -5.80
CA TRP A 87 -6.95 -5.65 -4.52
C TRP A 87 -6.94 -7.07 -3.93
N ARG A 88 -7.95 -7.90 -4.25
CA ARG A 88 -8.01 -9.30 -3.81
C ARG A 88 -6.91 -10.15 -4.47
N THR A 89 -6.58 -9.87 -5.72
CA THR A 89 -5.48 -10.52 -6.45
C THR A 89 -4.14 -10.12 -5.84
N VAL A 90 -3.94 -8.82 -5.61
CA VAL A 90 -2.73 -8.31 -4.91
C VAL A 90 -2.61 -8.91 -3.51
N LYS A 91 -3.72 -9.00 -2.75
CA LYS A 91 -3.72 -9.64 -1.43
C LYS A 91 -3.25 -11.10 -1.49
N LYS A 92 -3.69 -11.87 -2.49
CA LYS A 92 -3.22 -13.26 -2.69
C LYS A 92 -1.72 -13.30 -3.00
N MET A 93 -1.23 -12.46 -3.93
CA MET A 93 0.20 -12.37 -4.26
C MET A 93 1.06 -12.06 -3.04
N LEU A 94 0.57 -11.19 -2.14
CA LEU A 94 1.28 -10.76 -0.94
C LEU A 94 1.08 -11.69 0.27
N ALA A 95 0.10 -12.60 0.23
CA ALA A 95 -0.18 -13.55 1.32
C ALA A 95 0.93 -14.59 1.47
N GLU A 96 1.56 -14.97 0.36
CA GLU A 96 2.58 -16.01 0.34
C GLU A 96 3.93 -15.57 0.90
N ARG A 97 4.05 -14.31 1.37
CA ARG A 97 5.29 -13.62 1.79
C ARG A 97 6.46 -14.59 1.79
N LYS A 98 7.08 -14.79 0.61
CA LYS A 98 8.10 -15.84 0.44
C LYS A 98 9.07 -15.63 1.59
N ARG A 99 9.14 -16.59 2.52
CA ARG A 99 10.12 -16.52 3.61
C ARG A 99 11.44 -16.38 2.88
N LEU A 100 12.06 -15.22 3.01
CA LEU A 100 13.44 -15.01 2.60
C LEU A 100 14.28 -15.74 3.64
N THR A 101 14.18 -17.05 3.69
CA THR A 101 15.31 -17.89 4.04
C THR A 101 16.25 -17.77 2.84
N LEU A 102 17.10 -16.75 2.89
CA LEU A 102 18.43 -16.88 2.32
C LEU A 102 19.07 -18.09 3.02
N GLN A 103 19.83 -18.85 2.24
CA GLN A 103 20.55 -20.08 2.60
C GLN A 103 21.19 -20.03 3.99
#